data_AF-A0AA39A7Q4-F1
#
_entry.id   AF-A0AA39A7Q4-F1
#
_cell.length_a   1.000
_cell.length_b   1.000
_cell.length_c   1.000
_cell.angle_alpha   90.00
_cell.angle_beta   90.00
_cell.angle_gamma   90.00
#
_symmetry.space_group_name_H-M   'P 1'
#
loop_
_entity.id
_entity.type
_entity.pdbx_description
1 polymer ?
#
loop_
_entity_poly.entity_id
_entity_poly.type
_entity_poly.pdbx_seq_one_letter_code
_entity_poly.pdbx_strand_id
1 'polypeptide(L)'
;MTVTAGIGYALIALGPSLSLFVSVISKKPFLILTVLSSTLLWLISLIVLSGVWRAFLPLKTTAWWPYAILIITSIGFQEGLRFLFWKVYKRLEDILDAFADRVSKPRLFLTDKMQIALALIALAFVTIHTFSMVIAFNGYAEGNKVDQLFVPVVHMVAGMVTLINLASGGCVIGIPLLYFLAVLTLMHCGKMVWRRLTETQSRERSS
;
A
#
# COMPACT_ATOMS: atom_id res chain seq x y z
N MET A 1 1.63 34.88 -0.83
CA MET A 1 2.29 33.86 0.02
C MET A 1 1.48 32.57 0.16
N THR A 2 0.15 32.59 0.04
CA THR A 2 -0.72 31.41 0.17
C THR A 2 -0.65 30.43 -1.02
N VAL A 3 -0.64 30.94 -2.25
CA VAL A 3 -0.62 30.10 -3.47
C VAL A 3 0.68 29.31 -3.60
N THR A 4 1.83 29.96 -3.44
CA THR A 4 3.15 29.30 -3.51
C THR A 4 3.32 28.23 -2.44
N ALA A 5 2.87 28.51 -1.20
CA ALA A 5 2.87 27.52 -0.12
C ALA A 5 1.94 26.34 -0.43
N GLY A 6 0.74 26.61 -0.95
CA GLY A 6 -0.20 25.57 -1.38
C GLY A 6 0.37 24.67 -2.47
N ILE A 7 1.03 25.25 -3.48
CA ILE A 7 1.73 24.50 -4.53
C ILE A 7 2.87 23.68 -3.93
N GLY A 8 3.65 24.25 -3.00
CA GLY A 8 4.73 23.55 -2.31
C GLY A 8 4.25 22.30 -1.56
N TYR A 9 3.18 22.42 -0.77
CA TYR A 9 2.60 21.27 -0.06
C TYR A 9 2.02 20.22 -1.01
N ALA A 10 1.37 20.65 -2.09
CA ALA A 10 0.86 19.74 -3.11
C ALA A 10 1.99 18.94 -3.77
N LEU A 11 3.11 19.59 -4.12
CA LEU A 11 4.26 18.91 -4.73
C LEU A 11 4.99 17.97 -3.75
N ILE A 12 5.09 18.32 -2.46
CA ILE A 12 5.69 17.42 -1.46
C ILE A 12 4.80 16.18 -1.26
N ALA A 13 3.48 16.35 -1.20
CA ALA A 13 2.54 15.25 -1.00
C ALA A 13 2.33 14.38 -2.26
N LEU A 14 2.26 15.01 -3.43
CA LEU A 14 1.88 14.37 -4.70
C LEU A 14 3.06 14.18 -5.67
N GLY A 15 4.25 14.73 -5.39
CA GLY A 15 5.38 14.69 -6.32
C GLY A 15 5.91 13.27 -6.59
N PRO A 16 6.32 12.50 -5.57
CA PRO A 16 6.82 11.14 -5.77
C PRO A 16 5.76 10.24 -6.43
N SER A 17 4.53 10.50 -6.03
CA SER A 17 3.31 9.84 -6.45
C SER A 17 3.02 10.01 -7.94
N LEU A 18 2.99 11.26 -8.40
CA LEU A 18 2.77 11.63 -9.78
C LEU A 18 3.92 11.17 -10.68
N SER A 19 5.17 11.29 -10.19
CA SER A 19 6.36 10.80 -10.90
C SER A 19 6.24 9.33 -11.29
N LEU A 20 5.85 8.49 -10.33
CA LEU A 20 5.71 7.05 -10.57
C LEU A 20 4.48 6.71 -11.43
N PHE A 21 3.37 7.45 -11.25
CA PHE A 21 2.20 7.27 -12.10
C PHE A 21 2.55 7.55 -13.57
N VAL A 22 3.21 8.67 -13.86
CA VAL A 22 3.59 9.04 -15.22
C VAL A 22 4.67 8.11 -15.77
N SER A 23 5.66 7.72 -14.97
CA SER A 23 6.80 6.94 -15.45
C SER A 23 6.49 5.47 -15.68
N VAL A 24 5.71 4.84 -14.79
CA VAL A 24 5.50 3.38 -14.77
C VAL A 24 4.05 3.02 -15.06
N ILE A 25 3.10 3.61 -14.32
CA ILE A 25 1.69 3.18 -14.34
C ILE A 25 1.03 3.52 -15.68
N SER A 26 1.23 4.74 -16.17
CA SER A 26 0.60 5.23 -17.39
C SER A 26 1.00 4.48 -18.66
N LYS A 27 2.11 3.71 -18.61
CA LYS A 27 2.65 2.98 -19.76
C LYS A 27 1.93 1.67 -20.04
N LYS A 28 1.11 1.17 -19.11
CA LYS A 28 0.43 -0.13 -19.22
C LYS A 28 -1.05 -0.02 -18.81
N PRO A 29 -2.01 -0.29 -19.71
CA PRO A 29 -3.43 -0.10 -19.44
C PRO A 29 -3.97 -1.01 -18.32
N PHE A 30 -3.45 -2.25 -18.24
CA PHE A 30 -3.77 -3.18 -17.17
C PHE A 30 -3.46 -2.60 -15.79
N LEU A 31 -2.34 -1.90 -15.68
CA LEU A 31 -1.87 -1.37 -14.41
C LEU A 31 -2.67 -0.16 -13.93
N ILE A 32 -3.10 0.68 -14.87
CA ILE A 32 -4.04 1.77 -14.60
C ILE A 32 -5.34 1.19 -14.01
N LEU A 33 -5.86 0.11 -14.60
CA LEU A 33 -7.09 -0.53 -14.13
C LEU A 33 -6.94 -1.11 -12.72
N THR A 34 -5.80 -1.75 -12.42
CA THR A 34 -5.52 -2.28 -11.08
C THR A 34 -5.44 -1.17 -10.02
N VAL A 35 -4.75 -0.06 -10.33
CA VAL A 35 -4.63 1.09 -9.42
C VAL A 35 -6.00 1.74 -9.19
N LEU A 36 -6.77 1.94 -10.26
CA LEU A 36 -8.11 2.52 -10.17
C LEU A 36 -9.06 1.64 -9.36
N SER A 37 -9.06 0.32 -9.60
CA SER A 37 -9.82 -0.64 -8.79
C SER A 37 -9.42 -0.64 -7.31
N SER A 38 -8.13 -0.60 -7.01
CA SER A 38 -7.62 -0.57 -5.64
C SER A 38 -8.06 0.70 -4.89
N THR A 39 -7.94 1.87 -5.54
CA THR A 39 -8.38 3.16 -4.94
C THR A 39 -9.88 3.21 -4.69
N LEU A 40 -10.70 2.64 -5.59
CA LEU A 40 -12.15 2.53 -5.39
C LEU A 40 -12.49 1.62 -4.21
N LEU A 41 -11.86 0.44 -4.11
CA LEU A 41 -12.07 -0.48 -2.99
C LEU A 41 -11.67 0.15 -1.65
N TRP A 42 -10.55 0.88 -1.63
CA TRP A 42 -10.13 1.64 -0.45
C TRP A 42 -11.16 2.72 -0.08
N LEU A 43 -11.65 3.50 -1.04
CA LEU A 43 -12.64 4.54 -0.79
C LEU A 43 -13.96 3.97 -0.27
N ILE A 44 -14.46 2.90 -0.90
CA ILE A 44 -15.66 2.17 -0.45
C ILE A 44 -15.46 1.68 0.98
N SER A 45 -14.26 1.17 1.31
CA SER A 45 -13.97 0.70 2.66
C SER A 45 -14.12 1.78 3.72
N LEU A 46 -13.63 2.99 3.43
CA LEU A 46 -13.75 4.14 4.33
C LEU A 46 -15.18 4.63 4.44
N ILE A 47 -15.95 4.63 3.35
CA ILE A 47 -17.36 5.01 3.36
C ILE A 47 -18.16 4.04 4.23
N VAL A 48 -17.95 2.73 4.07
CA VAL A 48 -18.61 1.69 4.88
C VAL A 48 -18.24 1.85 6.35
N LEU A 49 -16.95 1.99 6.67
CA LEU A 49 -16.49 2.21 8.05
C LEU A 49 -17.05 3.49 8.65
N SER A 50 -17.09 4.58 7.89
CA SER A 50 -17.69 5.85 8.33
C SER A 50 -19.19 5.70 8.59
N GLY A 51 -19.92 4.96 7.75
CA GLY A 51 -21.33 4.68 7.93
C GLY A 51 -21.60 3.85 9.19
N VAL A 52 -20.81 2.79 9.40
CA VAL A 52 -20.89 1.93 10.60
C VAL A 52 -20.63 2.76 11.86
N TRP A 53 -19.54 3.52 11.91
CA TRP A 53 -19.19 4.32 13.08
C TRP A 53 -20.16 5.47 13.36
N ARG A 54 -20.85 5.98 12.33
CA ARG A 54 -21.89 7.00 12.51
C ARG A 54 -23.06 6.53 13.37
N ALA A 55 -23.39 5.23 13.34
CA ALA A 55 -24.44 4.65 14.19
C ALA A 55 -24.07 4.62 15.68
N PHE A 56 -22.78 4.71 16.01
CA PHE A 56 -22.27 4.67 17.39
C PHE A 56 -21.97 6.07 17.97
N LEU A 57 -22.31 7.15 17.26
CA LEU A 57 -22.15 8.53 17.72
C LEU A 57 -23.45 9.06 18.36
N PRO A 58 -23.39 9.91 19.42
CA PRO A 58 -22.21 10.54 20.01
C PRO A 58 -21.62 9.77 21.20
N LEU A 59 -20.31 9.54 21.16
CA LEU A 59 -19.55 9.00 22.30
C LEU A 59 -19.31 10.14 23.29
N LYS A 60 -20.10 10.20 24.36
CA LYS A 60 -19.98 11.21 25.43
C LYS A 60 -18.79 10.92 26.35
N THR A 61 -17.54 11.05 25.90
CA THR A 61 -16.38 10.99 26.81
C THR A 61 -15.14 11.67 26.21
N THR A 62 -14.38 12.41 27.03
CA THR A 62 -12.99 12.88 26.79
C THR A 62 -11.99 11.72 26.68
N ALA A 63 -12.45 10.50 26.45
CA ALA A 63 -11.64 9.31 26.53
C ALA A 63 -11.06 8.95 25.16
N TRP A 64 -9.81 8.50 25.15
CA TRP A 64 -9.04 8.15 23.94
C TRP A 64 -9.36 6.75 23.40
N TRP A 65 -9.96 5.88 24.23
CA TRP A 65 -10.27 4.49 23.88
C TRP A 65 -11.22 4.31 22.70
N PRO A 66 -12.25 5.14 22.47
CA PRO A 66 -13.15 4.94 21.32
C PRO A 66 -12.42 5.21 20.00
N TYR A 67 -11.50 6.18 19.98
CA TYR A 67 -10.66 6.47 18.82
C TYR A 67 -9.69 5.31 18.54
N ALA A 68 -9.13 4.70 19.58
CA ALA A 68 -8.30 3.51 19.43
C ALA A 68 -9.09 2.32 18.86
N ILE A 69 -10.31 2.06 19.34
CA ILE A 69 -11.18 0.99 18.79
C ILE A 69 -11.56 1.29 17.33
N LEU A 70 -11.85 2.55 17.01
CA LEU A 70 -12.12 2.98 15.63
C LEU A 70 -10.92 2.69 14.72
N ILE A 71 -9.71 3.03 15.16
CA ILE A 71 -8.49 2.75 14.40
C ILE A 71 -8.29 1.25 14.23
N ILE A 72 -8.40 0.46 15.31
CA ILE A 72 -8.18 -0.99 15.25
C ILE A 72 -9.18 -1.66 14.30
N THR A 73 -10.47 -1.34 14.43
CA THR A 73 -11.52 -1.91 13.56
C THR A 73 -11.36 -1.48 12.11
N SER A 74 -11.00 -0.22 11.87
CA SER A 74 -10.78 0.32 10.52
C SER A 74 -9.57 -0.31 9.84
N ILE A 75 -8.45 -0.41 10.55
CA ILE A 75 -7.21 -1.02 10.02
C ILE A 75 -7.42 -2.52 9.79
N GLY A 76 -8.08 -3.22 10.71
CA GLY A 76 -8.41 -4.64 10.54
C GLY A 76 -9.26 -4.89 9.29
N PHE A 77 -10.27 -4.05 9.05
CA PHE A 77 -11.09 -4.14 7.83
C PHE A 77 -10.29 -3.82 6.56
N GLN A 78 -9.43 -2.80 6.59
CA GLN A 78 -8.59 -2.41 5.46
C GLN A 78 -7.53 -3.47 5.11
N GLU A 79 -6.89 -4.10 6.11
CA GLU A 79 -5.96 -5.21 5.90
C GLU A 79 -6.68 -6.47 5.38
N GLY A 80 -7.90 -6.74 5.88
CA GLY A 80 -8.76 -7.80 5.34
C GLY A 80 -9.08 -7.60 3.85
N LEU A 81 -9.42 -6.36 3.46
CA LEU A 81 -9.64 -6.01 2.06
C LEU A 81 -8.36 -6.11 1.22
N ARG A 82 -7.19 -5.81 1.78
CA ARG A 82 -5.89 -6.01 1.09
C ARG A 82 -5.68 -7.49 0.73
N PHE A 83 -5.96 -8.40 1.66
CA PHE A 83 -5.89 -9.84 1.37
C PHE A 83 -6.91 -10.28 0.31
N LEU A 84 -8.16 -9.78 0.41
CA LEU A 84 -9.18 -10.05 -0.61
C LEU A 84 -8.76 -9.54 -2.00
N PHE A 85 -8.20 -8.34 -2.06
CA PHE A 85 -7.71 -7.73 -3.28
C PHE A 85 -6.59 -8.56 -3.91
N TRP A 86 -5.62 -9.03 -3.12
CA TRP A 86 -4.59 -9.97 -3.58
C TRP A 86 -5.18 -11.24 -4.18
N LYS A 87 -6.18 -11.84 -3.52
CA LYS A 87 -6.83 -13.06 -4.00
C LYS A 87 -7.57 -12.85 -5.33
N VAL A 88 -8.29 -11.73 -5.47
CA VAL A 88 -8.96 -11.36 -6.72
C VAL A 88 -7.94 -11.08 -7.82
N TYR A 89 -6.87 -10.35 -7.49
CA TYR A 89 -5.79 -10.03 -8.41
C TYR A 89 -5.14 -11.31 -8.97
N LYS A 90 -4.77 -12.25 -8.09
CA LYS A 90 -4.20 -13.55 -8.49
C LYS A 90 -5.12 -14.34 -9.39
N ARG A 91 -6.41 -14.37 -9.07
CA ARG A 91 -7.41 -15.03 -9.93
C ARG A 91 -7.50 -14.40 -11.32
N LEU A 92 -7.41 -13.07 -11.42
CA LEU A 92 -7.42 -12.36 -12.70
C LEU A 92 -6.15 -12.63 -13.51
N GLU A 93 -4.99 -12.69 -12.85
CA GLU A 93 -3.72 -13.06 -13.46
C GLU A 93 -3.78 -14.46 -14.08
N ASP A 94 -4.26 -15.46 -13.33
CA ASP A 94 -4.38 -16.84 -13.81
C ASP A 94 -5.32 -16.97 -15.02
N ILE A 95 -6.44 -16.22 -15.00
CA ILE A 95 -7.39 -16.19 -16.12
C ILE A 95 -6.75 -15.57 -17.36
N LEU A 96 -6.04 -14.45 -17.19
CA LEU A 96 -5.40 -13.74 -18.27
C LEU A 96 -4.29 -14.57 -18.92
N ASP A 97 -3.48 -15.26 -18.12
CA ASP A 97 -2.45 -16.18 -18.58
C ASP A 97 -3.07 -17.35 -19.39
N ALA A 98 -4.17 -17.93 -18.92
CA ALA A 98 -4.89 -18.98 -19.63
C ALA A 98 -5.47 -18.50 -20.98
N PHE A 99 -5.93 -17.24 -21.06
CA PHE A 99 -6.38 -16.65 -22.32
C PHE A 99 -5.23 -16.36 -23.29
N ALA A 100 -4.09 -15.89 -22.77
CA ALA A 100 -2.90 -15.65 -23.58
C ALA A 100 -2.39 -16.94 -24.25
N ASP A 101 -2.35 -18.04 -23.49
CA ASP A 101 -1.95 -19.36 -24.00
C ASP A 101 -2.89 -19.87 -25.11
N ARG A 102 -4.19 -19.57 -25.03
CA ARG A 102 -5.18 -19.97 -26.06
C ARG A 102 -5.11 -19.14 -27.35
N VAL A 103 -4.66 -17.89 -27.27
CA VAL A 103 -4.63 -16.96 -28.41
C VAL A 103 -3.31 -17.01 -29.19
N SER A 104 -2.34 -17.84 -28.78
CA SER A 104 -1.07 -18.06 -29.50
C SER A 104 -0.26 -16.78 -29.78
N LYS A 105 -0.43 -15.74 -28.95
CA LYS A 105 0.48 -14.58 -28.95
C LYS A 105 1.73 -14.93 -28.11
N PRO A 106 2.93 -14.43 -28.46
CA PRO A 106 4.15 -14.72 -27.71
C PRO A 106 3.93 -14.44 -26.23
N ARG A 107 4.35 -15.38 -25.37
CA ARG A 107 4.14 -15.31 -23.91
C ARG A 107 4.50 -13.91 -23.42
N LEU A 108 3.58 -13.32 -22.66
CA LEU A 108 3.75 -12.03 -22.02
C LEU A 108 5.10 -12.06 -21.29
N PHE A 109 6.08 -11.35 -21.85
CA PHE A 109 7.51 -11.52 -21.55
C PHE A 109 7.70 -11.38 -20.04
N LEU A 110 8.59 -12.18 -19.45
CA LEU A 110 8.84 -12.24 -18.00
C LEU A 110 8.99 -10.86 -17.32
N THR A 111 9.36 -9.84 -18.10
CA THR A 111 9.41 -8.42 -17.77
C THR A 111 8.05 -7.79 -17.43
N ASP A 112 6.93 -8.23 -18.02
CA ASP A 112 5.56 -7.76 -17.72
C ASP A 112 5.06 -8.29 -16.35
N LYS A 113 5.45 -9.51 -15.95
CA LYS A 113 5.24 -10.02 -14.58
C LYS A 113 6.08 -9.25 -13.55
N MET A 114 7.27 -8.80 -13.95
CA MET A 114 8.12 -7.91 -13.14
C MET A 114 7.56 -6.49 -13.07
N GLN A 115 6.86 -6.00 -14.11
CA GLN A 115 6.22 -4.68 -14.13
C GLN A 115 4.98 -4.60 -13.23
N ILE A 116 4.26 -5.69 -13.02
CA ILE A 116 3.20 -5.79 -12.01
C ILE A 116 3.78 -5.62 -10.60
N ALA A 117 4.90 -6.29 -10.31
CA ALA A 117 5.60 -6.16 -9.03
C ALA A 117 6.25 -4.79 -8.83
N LEU A 118 6.77 -4.18 -9.91
CA LEU A 118 7.35 -2.83 -9.91
C LEU A 118 6.29 -1.74 -9.72
N ALA A 119 5.05 -2.01 -10.12
CA ALA A 119 3.99 -1.02 -10.09
C ALA A 119 3.21 -0.96 -8.78
N LEU A 120 3.42 -1.93 -7.90
CA LEU A 120 3.00 -1.86 -6.51
C LEU A 120 3.80 -0.80 -5.71
N ILE A 121 4.82 -0.15 -6.30
CA ILE A 121 5.87 0.64 -5.62
C ILE A 121 5.58 2.16 -5.46
N ALA A 122 4.38 2.71 -5.76
CA ALA A 122 4.19 4.18 -5.76
C ALA A 122 3.01 4.86 -5.01
N LEU A 123 3.30 5.72 -3.99
CA LEU A 123 2.71 7.07 -3.67
C LEU A 123 3.08 7.48 -2.21
N ALA A 124 3.01 8.76 -1.75
CA ALA A 124 3.77 9.29 -0.58
C ALA A 124 3.07 9.67 0.76
N PHE A 125 1.74 9.78 0.86
CA PHE A 125 1.01 9.47 2.14
C PHE A 125 0.64 7.97 2.22
N VAL A 126 0.92 7.37 1.09
CA VAL A 126 0.65 6.07 0.61
C VAL A 126 1.99 5.34 0.58
N THR A 127 3.12 5.89 1.05
CA THR A 127 4.44 5.22 0.94
C THR A 127 4.45 4.04 1.88
N ILE A 128 3.94 4.26 3.09
CA ILE A 128 3.64 3.17 4.02
C ILE A 128 2.64 2.21 3.39
N HIS A 129 1.49 2.65 2.85
CA HIS A 129 0.51 1.75 2.21
C HIS A 129 1.02 1.01 0.97
N THR A 130 1.92 1.62 0.22
CA THR A 130 2.49 1.19 -1.05
C THR A 130 3.52 0.14 -0.79
N PHE A 131 4.55 0.48 -0.02
CA PHE A 131 5.54 -0.49 0.40
C PHE A 131 4.89 -1.60 1.20
N SER A 132 3.88 -1.29 2.02
CA SER A 132 3.05 -2.31 2.68
C SER A 132 2.30 -3.21 1.70
N MET A 133 1.72 -2.68 0.63
CA MET A 133 1.09 -3.50 -0.42
C MET A 133 2.14 -4.40 -1.11
N VAL A 134 3.31 -3.87 -1.48
CA VAL A 134 4.39 -4.66 -2.11
C VAL A 134 4.84 -5.78 -1.18
N ILE A 135 5.19 -5.45 0.07
CA ILE A 135 5.68 -6.38 1.07
C ILE A 135 4.61 -7.43 1.37
N ALA A 136 3.35 -7.03 1.52
CA ALA A 136 2.25 -7.96 1.77
C ALA A 136 2.01 -8.88 0.58
N PHE A 137 1.97 -8.36 -0.65
CA PHE A 137 1.78 -9.17 -1.87
C PHE A 137 2.92 -10.17 -2.05
N ASN A 138 4.18 -9.74 -1.86
CA ASN A 138 5.33 -10.64 -1.87
C ASN A 138 5.24 -11.67 -0.74
N GLY A 139 4.86 -11.24 0.47
CA GLY A 139 4.66 -12.11 1.63
C GLY A 139 3.56 -13.14 1.40
N TYR A 140 2.45 -12.78 0.75
CA TYR A 140 1.36 -13.70 0.41
C TYR A 140 1.77 -14.67 -0.70
N ALA A 141 2.46 -14.17 -1.74
CA ALA A 141 2.94 -15.01 -2.84
C ALA A 141 3.94 -16.07 -2.38
N GLU A 142 4.80 -15.74 -1.43
CA GLU A 142 5.90 -16.62 -0.99
C GLU A 142 5.63 -17.30 0.35
N GLY A 143 4.47 -17.05 0.96
CA GLY A 143 4.14 -17.60 2.26
C GLY A 143 5.01 -17.05 3.41
N ASN A 144 5.81 -16.00 3.18
CA ASN A 144 6.69 -15.43 4.20
C ASN A 144 5.88 -14.76 5.32
N LYS A 145 5.80 -15.43 6.47
CA LYS A 145 5.06 -14.98 7.65
C LYS A 145 5.57 -13.66 8.22
N VAL A 146 6.86 -13.37 8.07
CA VAL A 146 7.45 -12.12 8.55
C VAL A 146 6.87 -10.93 7.78
N ASP A 147 6.84 -11.02 6.45
CA ASP A 147 6.31 -9.96 5.59
C ASP A 147 4.78 -9.83 5.73
N GLN A 148 4.07 -10.94 5.92
CA GLN A 148 2.63 -10.96 6.18
C GLN A 148 2.24 -10.28 7.49
N LEU A 149 3.07 -10.41 8.54
CA LEU A 149 2.81 -9.82 9.86
C LEU A 149 3.35 -8.40 9.99
N PHE A 150 4.51 -8.10 9.41
CA PHE A 150 5.16 -6.79 9.47
C PHE A 150 4.22 -5.69 8.99
N VAL A 151 3.51 -5.93 7.89
CA VAL A 151 2.68 -4.93 7.24
C VAL A 151 1.48 -4.48 8.11
N PRO A 152 0.61 -5.38 8.61
CA PRO A 152 -0.46 -5.01 9.53
C PRO A 152 0.06 -4.32 10.80
N VAL A 153 1.20 -4.76 11.34
CA VAL A 153 1.80 -4.16 12.54
C VAL A 153 2.24 -2.74 12.28
N VAL A 154 2.99 -2.48 11.21
CA VAL A 154 3.45 -1.12 10.87
C VAL A 154 2.26 -0.20 10.57
N HIS A 155 1.23 -0.69 9.88
CA HIS A 155 0.03 0.10 9.65
C HIS A 155 -0.70 0.43 10.96
N MET A 156 -0.85 -0.54 11.87
CA MET A 156 -1.43 -0.30 13.20
C MET A 156 -0.63 0.73 14.00
N VAL A 157 0.70 0.60 14.04
CA VAL A 157 1.58 1.54 14.74
C VAL A 157 1.48 2.94 14.14
N ALA A 158 1.50 3.07 12.81
CA ALA A 158 1.32 4.36 12.14
C ALA A 158 -0.04 4.99 12.46
N GLY A 159 -1.12 4.20 12.44
CA GLY A 159 -2.46 4.64 12.85
C GLY A 159 -2.48 5.17 14.28
N MET A 160 -1.87 4.45 15.21
CA MET A 160 -1.81 4.88 16.61
C MET A 160 -0.95 6.14 16.82
N VAL A 161 0.20 6.25 16.14
CA VAL A 161 1.07 7.43 16.23
C VAL A 161 0.35 8.69 15.75
N THR A 162 -0.59 8.59 14.80
CA THR A 162 -1.37 9.76 14.37
C THR A 162 -2.30 10.32 15.45
N LEU A 163 -2.71 9.54 16.46
CA LEU A 163 -3.48 10.05 17.60
C LEU A 163 -2.69 11.06 18.43
N ILE A 164 -1.35 10.97 18.43
CA ILE A 164 -0.48 11.92 19.15
C ILE A 164 -0.68 13.33 18.60
N ASN A 165 -1.02 13.48 17.31
CA ASN A 165 -1.28 14.77 16.69
C ASN A 165 -2.51 15.50 17.25
N LEU A 166 -3.39 14.83 18.01
CA LEU A 166 -4.53 15.46 18.67
C LEU A 166 -4.13 16.26 19.92
N ALA A 167 -2.94 16.00 20.48
CA ALA A 167 -2.42 16.73 21.62
C ALA A 167 -1.70 18.02 21.18
N SER A 168 -1.71 19.05 22.03
CA SER A 168 -0.96 20.29 21.80
C SER A 168 0.54 20.00 21.66
N GLY A 169 1.16 20.44 20.57
CA GLY A 169 2.56 20.14 20.25
C GLY A 169 2.82 18.71 19.73
N GLY A 170 1.79 17.87 19.61
CA GLY A 170 1.91 16.48 19.19
C GLY A 170 2.56 16.28 17.81
N CYS A 171 2.37 17.22 16.89
CA CYS A 171 2.99 17.19 15.56
C CYS A 171 4.53 17.17 15.60
N VAL A 172 5.14 17.80 16.62
CA VAL A 172 6.61 17.85 16.77
C VAL A 172 7.18 16.45 17.03
N ILE A 173 6.39 15.57 17.66
CA ILE A 173 6.78 14.20 18.00
C ILE A 173 6.23 13.21 16.96
N GLY A 174 4.96 13.38 16.56
CA GLY A 174 4.27 12.49 15.63
C GLY A 174 4.89 12.47 14.23
N ILE A 175 5.28 13.64 13.69
CA ILE A 175 5.83 13.73 12.34
C ILE A 175 7.19 12.99 12.22
N PRO A 176 8.19 13.21 13.10
CA PRO A 176 9.43 12.45 13.06
C PRO A 176 9.23 10.93 13.24
N LEU A 177 8.32 10.52 14.12
CA LEU A 177 8.02 9.10 14.34
C LEU A 177 7.41 8.44 13.09
N LEU A 178 6.47 9.11 12.43
CA LEU A 178 5.90 8.63 11.17
C LEU A 178 6.95 8.56 10.05
N TYR A 179 7.84 9.56 9.99
CA TYR A 179 8.93 9.55 9.02
C TYR A 179 9.91 8.40 9.27
N PHE A 180 10.23 8.12 10.53
CA PHE A 180 11.05 6.97 10.91
C PHE A 180 10.40 5.63 10.50
N LEU A 181 9.10 5.45 10.76
CA LEU A 181 8.36 4.26 10.30
C LEU A 181 8.34 4.14 8.78
N ALA A 182 8.20 5.25 8.06
CA ALA A 182 8.26 5.28 6.60
C ALA A 182 9.65 4.85 6.09
N VAL A 183 10.73 5.35 6.69
CA VAL A 183 12.11 4.96 6.36
C VAL A 183 12.35 3.48 6.65
N LEU A 184 11.90 2.96 7.80
CA LEU A 184 12.01 1.53 8.12
C LEU A 184 11.27 0.66 7.10
N THR A 185 10.06 1.06 6.72
CA THR A 185 9.25 0.34 5.70
C THR A 185 9.96 0.35 4.35
N LEU A 186 10.53 1.49 3.96
CA LEU A 186 11.30 1.64 2.73
C LEU A 186 12.55 0.75 2.73
N MET A 187 13.31 0.74 3.84
CA MET A 187 14.50 -0.10 3.99
C MET A 187 14.16 -1.58 3.93
N HIS A 188 13.07 -2.01 4.59
CA HIS A 188 12.61 -3.39 4.54
C HIS A 188 12.18 -3.79 3.12
N CYS A 189 11.45 -2.91 2.42
CA CYS A 189 11.09 -3.10 1.03
C CYS A 189 12.34 -3.21 0.14
N GLY A 190 13.31 -2.31 0.30
CA GLY A 190 14.57 -2.34 -0.46
C GLY A 190 15.37 -3.62 -0.23
N LYS A 191 15.47 -4.08 1.02
CA LYS A 191 16.13 -5.35 1.38
C LYS A 191 15.41 -6.56 0.76
N MET A 192 14.08 -6.57 0.81
CA MET A 192 13.25 -7.62 0.21
C MET A 192 13.47 -7.68 -1.32
N VAL A 193 13.45 -6.53 -2.00
CA VAL A 193 13.70 -6.45 -3.45
C VAL A 193 15.12 -6.89 -3.79
N TRP A 194 16.13 -6.41 -3.05
CA TRP A 194 17.52 -6.79 -3.26
C TRP A 194 17.75 -8.31 -3.12
N ARG A 195 17.16 -8.91 -2.09
CA ARG A 195 17.20 -10.37 -1.89
C ARG A 195 16.62 -11.10 -3.11
N ARG A 196 15.45 -10.68 -3.60
CA ARG A 196 14.78 -11.27 -4.77
C ARG A 196 15.61 -11.17 -6.04
N LEU A 197 16.20 -10.01 -6.30
CA LEU A 197 17.07 -9.81 -7.47
C LEU A 197 18.28 -10.75 -7.41
N THR A 198 18.89 -10.87 -6.23
CA THR A 198 20.06 -11.75 -6.02
C THR A 198 19.70 -13.23 -6.21
N GLU A 199 18.57 -13.67 -5.66
CA GLU A 199 18.05 -15.04 -5.82
C GLU A 199 17.77 -15.36 -7.30
N THR A 200 17.15 -14.43 -8.03
CA THR A 200 16.82 -14.60 -9.45
C THR A 200 18.07 -14.72 -10.31
N GLN A 201 19.04 -13.82 -10.11
CA GLN A 201 20.32 -13.84 -10.82
C GLN A 201 21.11 -15.12 -10.55
N SER A 202 21.03 -15.67 -9.34
CA SER A 202 21.69 -16.94 -9.01
C SER A 202 21.09 -18.13 -9.75
N ARG A 203 19.76 -18.20 -9.89
CA ARG A 203 19.06 -19.26 -10.64
C ARG A 203 19.39 -19.22 -12.12
N GLU A 204 19.43 -18.03 -12.73
CA GLU A 204 19.81 -17.87 -14.14
C GLU A 204 21.25 -18.28 -14.41
N ARG A 205 22.17 -18.04 -13.46
CA ARG A 205 23.58 -18.45 -13.60
C ARG A 205 23.78 -19.96 -13.41
N SER A 206 22.85 -20.65 -12.77
CA SER A 206 22.90 -22.11 -12.52
C SER A 206 22.17 -22.96 -13.55
N SER A 207 21.48 -22.34 -14.52
CA SER A 207 20.75 -22.98 -15.63
C SER A 207 21.53 -22.88 -16.93
#